data_AF-A0A367XJB0-F1
#
_entry.id   AF-A0A367XJB0-F1
#
_cell.length_a   1.000
_cell.length_b   1.000
_cell.length_c   1.000
_cell.angle_alpha   90.00
_cell.angle_beta   90.00
_cell.angle_gamma   90.00
#
_symmetry.space_group_name_H-M   'P 1'
#
loop_
_entity.id
_entity.type
_entity.pdbx_description
1 polymer ?
#
loop_
_entity_poly.entity_id
_entity_poly.type
_entity_poly.pdbx_seq_one_letter_code
_entity_poly.pdbx_strand_id
1 'polypeptide(L)'
;MRLTINGEDRIIENAATVADLLAQLNIAATKVAVERNLEIVPKTAYDATRLGEGDRLEIVHFIGGGSGEPELAAAADDSFVVAGHSFKSRLLVGTGKYRDFEETRLAIEESGAEIVTVAVRRVNVTDPSQPMLVDYVDPKKYTYLPNTAGCFTADDAMRTLRLAREAGGWNLVKLEVLGDQKTLYPNMPETLKAAEILIKEGFDVMVYCSDDPIQAKMLEDMGCVAIMPLGSLIGSGMGIINPVNIALIKENASVPVLVDAGVGTASEASYAMELGCDGVLMNTAIAGAKDPIRMARAMKHAVIAGREAFLAGRMPRKRYADPSSPLAGII
;
A
#
# COMPACT_ATOMS: atom_id res chain seq x y z
N MET A 1 -33.44 -49.96 -10.89
CA MET A 1 -34.22 -48.98 -11.67
C MET A 1 -33.28 -48.16 -12.53
N ARG A 2 -33.70 -47.72 -13.72
CA ARG A 2 -32.91 -46.81 -14.56
C ARG A 2 -33.18 -45.36 -14.15
N LEU A 3 -32.13 -44.60 -13.85
CA LEU A 3 -32.17 -43.19 -13.49
C LEU A 3 -31.27 -42.38 -14.43
N THR A 4 -31.54 -41.09 -14.60
CA THR A 4 -30.59 -40.15 -15.20
C THR A 4 -30.03 -39.26 -14.09
N ILE A 5 -28.72 -39.25 -13.87
CA ILE A 5 -28.06 -38.51 -12.78
C ILE A 5 -27.02 -37.58 -13.40
N ASN A 6 -27.19 -36.25 -13.23
CA ASN A 6 -26.33 -35.22 -13.83
C ASN A 6 -26.14 -35.42 -15.34
N GLY A 7 -27.22 -35.74 -16.05
CA GLY A 7 -27.22 -36.04 -17.48
C GLY A 7 -26.75 -37.44 -17.90
N GLU A 8 -26.28 -38.29 -16.98
CA GLU A 8 -25.81 -39.64 -17.29
C GLU A 8 -26.84 -40.72 -16.90
N ASP A 9 -27.17 -41.62 -17.82
CA ASP A 9 -28.02 -42.77 -17.53
C ASP A 9 -27.29 -43.82 -16.69
N ARG A 10 -27.86 -44.19 -15.55
CA ARG A 10 -27.32 -45.20 -14.63
C ARG A 10 -28.38 -46.20 -14.21
N ILE A 11 -27.98 -47.46 -14.09
CA ILE A 11 -28.81 -48.52 -13.49
C ILE A 11 -28.46 -48.57 -12.00
N ILE A 12 -29.44 -48.29 -11.15
CA ILE A 12 -29.28 -48.31 -9.70
C ILE A 12 -30.00 -49.52 -9.13
N GLU A 13 -29.25 -50.36 -8.42
CA GLU A 13 -29.76 -51.54 -7.73
C GLU A 13 -29.95 -51.21 -6.24
N ASN A 14 -31.13 -51.53 -5.70
CA ASN A 14 -31.45 -51.49 -4.27
C ASN A 14 -31.45 -50.11 -3.57
N ALA A 15 -31.50 -48.98 -4.28
CA ALA A 15 -31.80 -47.67 -3.69
C ALA A 15 -33.30 -47.37 -3.75
N ALA A 16 -33.95 -47.20 -2.59
CA ALA A 16 -35.38 -46.86 -2.53
C ALA A 16 -35.63 -45.35 -2.39
N THR A 17 -34.68 -44.62 -1.81
CA THR A 17 -34.79 -43.20 -1.48
C THR A 17 -33.60 -42.37 -1.99
N VAL A 18 -33.72 -41.05 -1.95
CA VAL A 18 -32.62 -40.13 -2.27
C VAL A 18 -31.40 -40.37 -1.35
N ALA A 19 -31.61 -40.63 -0.06
CA ALA A 19 -30.53 -40.94 0.87
C ALA A 19 -29.79 -42.24 0.50
N ASP A 20 -30.52 -43.29 0.14
CA ASP A 20 -29.93 -44.57 -0.30
C ASP A 20 -29.07 -44.38 -1.55
N LEU A 21 -29.55 -43.59 -2.51
CA LEU A 21 -28.81 -43.28 -3.73
C LEU A 21 -27.51 -42.54 -3.43
N LEU A 22 -27.55 -41.51 -2.58
CA LEU A 22 -26.36 -40.75 -2.19
C LEU A 22 -25.34 -41.64 -1.46
N ALA A 23 -25.80 -42.53 -0.58
CA ALA A 23 -24.94 -43.50 0.10
C ALA A 23 -24.28 -44.45 -0.89
N GLN A 24 -25.02 -44.99 -1.86
CA GLN A 24 -24.50 -45.88 -2.90
C GLN A 24 -23.48 -45.20 -3.81
N LEU A 25 -23.64 -43.91 -4.09
CA LEU A 25 -22.69 -43.10 -4.85
C LEU A 25 -21.48 -42.62 -4.02
N ASN A 26 -21.40 -42.98 -2.72
CA ASN A 26 -20.40 -42.48 -1.76
C ASN A 26 -20.38 -40.94 -1.65
N ILE A 27 -21.55 -40.31 -1.80
CA ILE A 27 -21.71 -38.86 -1.70
C ILE A 27 -22.32 -38.53 -0.34
N ALA A 28 -21.62 -37.69 0.43
CA ALA A 28 -22.14 -37.22 1.71
C ALA A 28 -23.34 -36.29 1.49
N ALA A 29 -24.53 -36.70 1.96
CA ALA A 29 -25.77 -35.91 1.86
C ALA A 29 -25.67 -34.49 2.43
N THR A 30 -24.76 -34.26 3.40
CA THR A 30 -24.50 -32.93 3.95
C THR A 30 -23.84 -31.99 2.94
N LYS A 31 -23.11 -32.51 1.95
CA LYS A 31 -22.30 -31.73 1.01
C LYS A 31 -22.99 -31.41 -0.31
N VAL A 32 -24.15 -31.99 -0.59
CA VAL A 32 -24.84 -31.87 -1.87
C VAL A 32 -26.26 -31.35 -1.72
N ALA A 33 -26.81 -30.79 -2.80
CA ALA A 33 -28.23 -30.59 -3.00
C ALA A 33 -28.70 -31.55 -4.11
N VAL A 34 -29.95 -31.99 -4.00
CA VAL A 34 -30.55 -32.93 -4.95
C VAL A 34 -31.83 -32.30 -5.48
N GLU A 35 -31.91 -32.12 -6.78
CA GLU A 35 -33.13 -31.92 -7.52
C GLU A 35 -33.60 -33.26 -8.07
N ARG A 36 -34.90 -33.52 -8.05
CA ARG A 36 -35.53 -34.67 -8.70
C ARG A 36 -36.64 -34.17 -9.60
N ASN A 37 -36.56 -34.46 -10.90
CA ASN A 37 -37.55 -34.09 -11.90
C ASN A 37 -37.95 -32.59 -11.85
N LEU A 38 -36.96 -31.69 -11.75
CA LEU A 38 -37.16 -30.23 -11.64
C LEU A 38 -37.72 -29.75 -10.29
N GLU A 39 -37.82 -30.62 -9.28
CA GLU A 39 -38.21 -30.27 -7.92
C GLU A 39 -37.04 -30.46 -6.94
N ILE A 40 -36.67 -29.39 -6.22
CA ILE A 40 -35.63 -29.44 -5.20
C ILE A 40 -36.12 -30.28 -4.03
N VAL A 41 -35.41 -31.35 -3.71
CA VAL A 41 -35.71 -32.19 -2.55
C VAL A 41 -35.09 -31.53 -1.30
N PRO A 42 -35.87 -31.18 -0.26
CA PRO A 42 -35.30 -30.68 0.99
C PRO A 42 -34.41 -31.75 1.64
N LYS A 43 -33.27 -31.36 2.22
CA LYS A 43 -32.34 -32.30 2.88
C LYS A 43 -33.00 -33.17 3.95
N THR A 44 -33.97 -32.62 4.68
CA THR A 44 -34.76 -33.32 5.70
C THR A 44 -35.67 -34.40 5.13
N ALA A 45 -35.93 -34.39 3.81
CA ALA A 45 -36.77 -35.35 3.11
C ALA A 45 -35.96 -36.42 2.36
N TYR A 46 -34.62 -36.42 2.41
CA TYR A 46 -33.81 -37.39 1.64
C TYR A 46 -34.10 -38.84 2.01
N ASP A 47 -34.37 -39.12 3.29
CA ASP A 47 -34.71 -40.47 3.77
C ASP A 47 -36.15 -40.89 3.42
N ALA A 48 -37.03 -39.95 3.05
CA ALA A 48 -38.44 -40.20 2.78
C ALA A 48 -38.80 -40.13 1.28
N THR A 49 -38.05 -39.36 0.49
CA THR A 49 -38.29 -39.18 -0.94
C THR A 49 -37.90 -40.42 -1.71
N ARG A 50 -38.90 -41.18 -2.15
CA ARG A 50 -38.72 -42.41 -2.93
C ARG A 50 -38.31 -42.14 -4.36
N LEU A 51 -37.43 -42.96 -4.91
CA LEU A 51 -37.02 -42.96 -6.32
C LEU A 51 -37.84 -43.96 -7.13
N GLY A 52 -38.09 -43.64 -8.39
CA GLY A 52 -38.82 -44.46 -9.35
C GLY A 52 -38.06 -44.67 -10.66
N GLU A 53 -38.49 -45.66 -11.44
CA GLU A 53 -37.97 -45.92 -12.78
C GLU A 53 -38.13 -44.67 -13.67
N GLY A 54 -37.03 -44.22 -14.28
CA GLY A 54 -36.99 -43.09 -15.20
C GLY A 54 -36.83 -41.72 -14.55
N ASP A 55 -36.68 -41.62 -13.22
CA ASP A 55 -36.43 -40.34 -12.55
C ASP A 55 -35.12 -39.70 -13.02
N ARG A 56 -35.14 -38.36 -13.11
CA ARG A 56 -33.99 -37.51 -13.42
C ARG A 56 -33.55 -36.75 -12.17
N LEU A 57 -32.27 -36.84 -11.84
CA LEU A 57 -31.70 -36.22 -10.66
C LEU A 57 -30.54 -35.29 -11.04
N GLU A 58 -30.54 -34.08 -10.48
CA GLU A 58 -29.37 -33.20 -10.46
C GLU A 58 -28.81 -33.20 -9.03
N ILE A 59 -27.61 -33.75 -8.87
CA ILE A 59 -26.86 -33.84 -7.62
C ILE A 59 -25.69 -32.88 -7.71
N VAL A 60 -25.79 -31.77 -6.98
CA VAL A 60 -24.91 -30.61 -7.15
C VAL A 60 -24.20 -30.29 -5.83
N HIS A 61 -23.00 -29.74 -5.91
CA HIS A 61 -22.26 -29.25 -4.75
C HIS A 61 -21.61 -27.91 -5.05
N PHE A 62 -21.19 -27.20 -4.02
CA PHE A 62 -20.38 -25.99 -4.22
C PHE A 62 -19.00 -26.37 -4.76
N ILE A 63 -18.63 -25.77 -5.89
CA ILE A 63 -17.29 -25.85 -6.48
C ILE A 63 -16.47 -24.64 -5.99
N GLY A 64 -15.21 -24.87 -5.62
CA GLY A 64 -14.22 -23.85 -5.28
C GLY A 64 -12.86 -24.19 -5.91
N GLY A 65 -12.02 -23.17 -6.14
CA GLY A 65 -10.71 -23.35 -6.77
C GLY A 65 -9.68 -24.07 -5.89
N GLY A 66 -8.62 -24.58 -6.51
CA GLY A 66 -7.48 -25.24 -5.86
C GLY A 66 -6.53 -25.86 -6.89
N SER A 67 -5.51 -25.11 -7.32
CA SER A 67 -4.32 -25.69 -7.95
C SER A 67 -3.38 -26.10 -6.83
N GLY A 68 -2.81 -27.31 -6.88
CA GLY A 68 -2.06 -27.95 -5.79
C GLY A 68 -1.08 -27.05 -5.03
N GLU A 69 -0.74 -27.50 -3.81
CA GLU A 69 0.01 -26.74 -2.80
C GLU A 69 1.22 -26.01 -3.40
N PRO A 70 1.21 -24.66 -3.44
CA PRO A 70 2.42 -23.93 -3.76
C PRO A 70 3.41 -24.07 -2.60
N GLU A 71 4.70 -24.25 -2.92
CA GLU A 71 5.77 -24.07 -1.94
C GLU A 71 5.73 -22.63 -1.43
N LEU A 72 5.25 -22.45 -0.19
CA LEU A 72 5.28 -21.18 0.51
C LEU A 72 6.74 -20.87 0.86
N ALA A 73 7.35 -19.93 0.15
CA ALA A 73 8.65 -19.39 0.53
C ALA A 73 8.53 -18.75 1.93
N ALA A 74 9.51 -19.01 2.79
CA ALA A 74 9.58 -18.36 4.10
C ALA A 74 9.63 -16.83 3.91
N ALA A 75 8.79 -16.10 4.63
CA ALA A 75 8.78 -14.64 4.59
C ALA A 75 10.13 -14.10 5.08
N ALA A 76 10.90 -13.51 4.16
CA ALA A 76 12.07 -12.72 4.52
C ALA A 76 11.64 -11.47 5.31
N ASP A 77 12.54 -10.92 6.15
CA ASP A 77 12.31 -9.66 6.84
C ASP A 77 12.16 -8.51 5.82
N ASP A 78 10.93 -8.08 5.56
CA ASP A 78 10.58 -7.02 4.59
C ASP A 78 10.70 -5.60 5.19
N SER A 79 11.77 -5.36 5.94
CA SER A 79 12.03 -4.04 6.53
C SER A 79 12.36 -2.97 5.46
N PHE A 80 12.05 -1.71 5.77
CA PHE A 80 12.47 -0.54 5.00
C PHE A 80 13.83 -0.05 5.51
N VAL A 81 14.84 0.01 4.62
CA VAL A 81 16.20 0.41 5.00
C VAL A 81 16.59 1.68 4.24
N VAL A 82 17.04 2.72 4.96
CA VAL A 82 17.58 3.96 4.38
C VAL A 82 18.72 4.48 5.26
N ALA A 83 19.81 4.95 4.62
CA ALA A 83 21.01 5.43 5.32
C ALA A 83 21.55 4.46 6.40
N GLY A 84 21.45 3.15 6.16
CA GLY A 84 21.90 2.12 7.10
C GLY A 84 20.96 1.86 8.29
N HIS A 85 19.83 2.56 8.38
CA HIS A 85 18.82 2.35 9.42
C HIS A 85 17.65 1.52 8.90
N SER A 86 17.17 0.58 9.71
CA SER A 86 16.03 -0.28 9.39
C SER A 86 14.77 0.17 10.12
N PHE A 87 13.65 0.19 9.41
CA PHE A 87 12.33 0.62 9.86
C PHE A 87 11.30 -0.44 9.48
N LYS A 88 10.27 -0.61 10.32
CA LYS A 88 9.13 -1.49 10.03
C LYS A 88 8.07 -0.76 9.20
N SER A 89 7.90 0.53 9.47
CA SER A 89 6.93 1.36 8.77
C SER A 89 7.50 1.91 7.47
N ARG A 90 6.74 1.73 6.39
CA ARG A 90 6.97 2.33 5.06
C ARG A 90 6.19 3.64 4.87
N LEU A 91 5.50 4.11 5.90
CA LEU A 91 4.74 5.36 5.90
C LEU A 91 5.51 6.44 6.66
N LEU A 92 5.90 7.49 5.94
CA LEU A 92 6.51 8.70 6.49
C LEU A 92 5.45 9.80 6.58
N VAL A 93 5.45 10.53 7.71
CA VAL A 93 4.41 11.53 7.99
C VAL A 93 5.03 12.89 8.27
N GLY A 94 4.48 13.94 7.68
CA GLY A 94 4.82 15.32 8.03
C GLY A 94 4.08 15.80 9.28
N THR A 95 4.65 16.81 9.93
CA THR A 95 4.15 17.39 11.19
C THR A 95 3.41 18.71 11.02
N GLY A 96 3.19 19.17 9.79
CA GLY A 96 2.59 20.47 9.48
C GLY A 96 1.08 20.41 9.22
N LYS A 97 0.40 21.55 9.41
CA LYS A 97 -1.01 21.80 9.05
C LYS A 97 -2.09 21.11 9.91
N TYR A 98 -1.72 20.36 10.94
CA TYR A 98 -2.67 19.93 11.97
C TYR A 98 -3.18 21.14 12.76
N ARG A 99 -4.31 20.96 13.45
CA ARG A 99 -4.93 21.99 14.30
C ARG A 99 -4.00 22.42 15.44
N ASP A 100 -3.35 21.45 16.07
CA ASP A 100 -2.48 21.62 17.23
C ASP A 100 -1.46 20.46 17.32
N PHE A 101 -0.50 20.57 18.26
CA PHE A 101 0.53 19.55 18.43
C PHE A 101 0.01 18.25 19.04
N GLU A 102 -1.12 18.28 19.75
CA GLU A 102 -1.73 17.06 20.29
C GLU A 102 -2.39 16.25 19.18
N GLU A 103 -3.09 16.89 18.24
CA GLU A 103 -3.59 16.25 17.02
C GLU A 103 -2.44 15.70 16.17
N THR A 104 -1.33 16.45 16.06
CA THR A 104 -0.11 15.99 15.38
C THR A 104 0.41 14.70 16.02
N ARG A 105 0.54 14.68 17.35
CA ARG A 105 1.03 13.52 18.11
C ARG A 105 0.14 12.29 17.90
N LEU A 106 -1.18 12.46 18.06
CA LEU A 106 -2.15 11.38 17.90
C LEU A 106 -2.16 10.84 16.47
N ALA A 107 -2.09 11.70 15.46
CA ALA A 107 -2.03 11.28 14.06
C ALA A 107 -0.75 10.49 13.74
N ILE A 108 0.41 10.93 14.24
CA ILE A 108 1.68 10.19 14.06
C ILE A 108 1.60 8.81 14.73
N GLU A 109 1.09 8.74 15.97
CA GLU A 109 0.96 7.46 16.68
C GLU A 109 0.04 6.48 15.94
N GLU A 110 -1.11 6.94 15.46
CA GLU A 110 -2.06 6.10 14.72
C GLU A 110 -1.55 5.70 13.34
N SER A 111 -0.73 6.54 12.70
CA SER A 111 -0.05 6.20 11.44
C SER A 111 0.98 5.08 11.62
N GLY A 112 1.53 4.91 12.82
CA GLY A 112 2.65 4.01 13.08
C GLY A 112 3.94 4.41 12.34
N ALA A 113 4.07 5.67 11.91
CA ALA A 113 5.29 6.19 11.30
C ALA A 113 6.46 6.18 12.29
N GLU A 114 7.63 5.77 11.81
CA GLU A 114 8.88 5.80 12.59
C GLU A 114 9.79 6.97 12.18
N ILE A 115 9.60 7.49 10.96
CA ILE A 115 10.26 8.69 10.46
C ILE A 115 9.22 9.80 10.28
N VAL A 116 9.50 10.97 10.87
CA VAL A 116 8.61 12.14 10.82
C VAL A 116 9.35 13.34 10.23
N THR A 117 8.72 14.01 9.27
CA THR A 117 9.35 15.19 8.66
C THR A 117 9.05 16.46 9.45
N VAL A 118 10.09 17.27 9.65
CA VAL A 118 10.01 18.49 10.46
C VAL A 118 10.58 19.66 9.67
N ALA A 119 9.86 20.78 9.66
CA ALA A 119 10.36 22.01 9.04
C ALA A 119 11.15 22.82 10.07
N VAL A 120 12.32 23.33 9.67
CA VAL A 120 13.10 24.24 10.52
C VAL A 120 12.40 25.61 10.54
N ARG A 121 12.02 26.07 11.73
CA ARG A 121 11.39 27.39 11.92
C ARG A 121 12.12 28.20 12.98
N ARG A 122 11.94 29.52 12.92
CA ARG A 122 12.43 30.43 13.96
C ARG A 122 11.66 30.17 15.26
N VAL A 123 12.38 30.09 16.36
CA VAL A 123 11.77 30.06 17.71
C VAL A 123 11.12 31.41 17.99
N ASN A 124 9.96 31.39 18.63
CA ASN A 124 9.33 32.59 19.13
C ASN A 124 10.08 33.10 20.37
N VAL A 125 11.05 33.99 20.16
CA VAL A 125 11.86 34.57 21.24
C VAL A 125 11.08 35.56 22.11
N THR A 126 9.91 36.02 21.66
CA THR A 126 9.06 36.96 22.41
C THR A 126 8.10 36.26 23.38
N ASP A 127 7.81 34.98 23.15
CA ASP A 127 6.96 34.17 24.02
C ASP A 127 7.59 32.77 24.20
N PRO A 128 8.51 32.61 25.16
CA PRO A 128 9.18 31.33 25.43
C PRO A 128 8.24 30.23 25.96
N SER A 129 6.99 30.56 26.30
CA SER A 129 6.01 29.61 26.82
C SER A 129 5.26 28.85 25.73
N GLN A 130 5.43 29.25 24.46
CA GLN A 130 4.77 28.56 23.36
C GLN A 130 5.26 27.12 23.24
N PRO A 131 4.33 26.18 23.04
CA PRO A 131 4.69 24.78 22.90
C PRO A 131 5.60 24.57 21.68
N MET A 132 6.55 23.65 21.81
CA MET A 132 7.40 23.21 20.71
C MET A 132 6.99 21.81 20.26
N LEU A 133 7.22 21.50 18.99
CA LEU A 133 6.91 20.17 18.44
C LEU A 133 7.59 19.04 19.25
N VAL A 134 8.83 19.27 19.69
CA VAL A 134 9.63 18.28 20.45
C VAL A 134 9.02 17.91 21.80
N ASP A 135 8.12 18.74 22.34
CA ASP A 135 7.41 18.44 23.59
C ASP A 135 6.32 17.37 23.39
N TYR A 136 5.88 17.17 22.14
CA TYR A 136 4.79 16.25 21.77
C TYR A 136 5.29 15.07 20.94
N VAL A 137 6.34 15.28 20.14
CA VAL A 137 6.94 14.26 19.29
C VAL A 137 8.40 14.10 19.75
N ASP A 138 8.68 13.05 20.52
CA ASP A 138 10.02 12.85 21.09
C ASP A 138 11.00 12.34 20.01
N PRO A 139 12.10 13.07 19.70
CA PRO A 139 13.12 12.62 18.76
C PRO A 139 13.88 11.36 19.20
N LYS A 140 13.70 10.88 20.43
CA LYS A 140 14.18 9.55 20.87
C LYS A 140 13.24 8.41 20.46
N LYS A 141 11.97 8.70 20.21
CA LYS A 141 10.96 7.74 19.76
C LYS A 141 10.86 7.71 18.23
N TYR A 142 11.06 8.85 17.58
CA TYR A 142 10.93 9.00 16.13
C TYR A 142 12.23 9.48 15.51
N THR A 143 12.54 8.97 14.32
CA THR A 143 13.61 9.52 13.49
C THR A 143 13.11 10.81 12.85
N TYR A 144 13.75 11.93 13.18
CA TYR A 144 13.43 13.20 12.56
C TYR A 144 14.07 13.28 11.18
N LEU A 145 13.30 13.78 10.22
CA LEU A 145 13.76 14.08 8.87
C LEU A 145 13.57 15.59 8.63
N PRO A 146 14.54 16.44 9.04
CA PRO A 146 14.49 17.87 8.79
C PRO A 146 14.41 18.15 7.29
N ASN A 147 13.52 19.06 6.91
CA ASN A 147 13.32 19.42 5.51
C ASN A 147 13.53 20.91 5.22
N THR A 148 13.67 21.21 3.93
CA THR A 148 13.82 22.57 3.41
C THR A 148 12.52 23.13 2.84
N ALA A 149 11.36 22.72 3.37
CA ALA A 149 10.07 23.18 2.88
C ALA A 149 9.99 24.71 2.88
N GLY A 150 9.62 25.28 1.73
CA GLY A 150 9.56 26.72 1.51
C GLY A 150 10.87 27.35 1.03
N CYS A 151 11.92 26.57 0.76
CA CYS A 151 13.12 27.07 0.08
C CYS A 151 12.92 27.07 -1.45
N PHE A 152 13.39 28.14 -2.10
CA PHE A 152 13.31 28.31 -3.56
C PHE A 152 14.68 28.36 -4.24
N THR A 153 15.75 28.35 -3.45
CA THR A 153 17.14 28.35 -3.92
C THR A 153 17.94 27.28 -3.18
N ALA A 154 19.00 26.79 -3.82
CA ALA A 154 19.96 25.86 -3.22
C ALA A 154 20.60 26.48 -1.97
N ASP A 155 20.89 27.78 -1.99
CA ASP A 155 21.55 28.46 -0.87
C ASP A 155 20.67 28.50 0.38
N ASP A 156 19.36 28.76 0.21
CA ASP A 156 18.40 28.71 1.32
C ASP A 156 18.23 27.29 1.86
N ALA A 157 18.18 26.29 0.97
CA ALA A 157 18.07 24.88 1.35
C ALA A 157 19.30 24.42 2.15
N MET A 158 20.50 24.70 1.66
CA MET A 158 21.75 24.40 2.34
C MET A 158 21.84 25.08 3.71
N ARG A 159 21.51 26.38 3.77
CA ARG A 159 21.49 27.12 5.05
C ARG A 159 20.54 26.47 6.05
N THR A 160 19.36 26.07 5.60
CA THR A 160 18.32 25.47 6.44
C THR A 160 18.77 24.13 7.02
N LEU A 161 19.36 23.25 6.21
CA LEU A 161 19.80 21.93 6.68
C LEU A 161 21.06 21.99 7.53
N ARG A 162 21.98 22.93 7.27
CA ARG A 162 23.11 23.19 8.17
C ARG A 162 22.62 23.65 9.55
N LEU A 163 21.62 24.54 9.60
CA LEU A 163 21.00 24.93 10.87
C LEU A 163 20.31 23.75 11.57
N ALA A 164 19.61 22.87 10.83
CA ALA A 164 19.03 21.67 11.40
C ALA A 164 20.09 20.76 12.04
N ARG A 165 21.19 20.52 11.32
CA ARG A 165 22.31 19.72 11.81
C ARG A 165 22.91 20.30 13.09
N GLU A 166 23.14 21.61 13.15
CA GLU A 166 23.66 22.26 14.37
C GLU A 166 22.67 22.23 15.54
N ALA A 167 21.35 22.28 15.25
CA ALA A 167 20.32 22.32 16.28
C ALA A 167 20.09 20.97 16.98
N GLY A 168 20.30 19.84 16.29
CA GLY A 168 20.06 18.52 16.91
C GLY A 168 20.81 17.35 16.31
N GLY A 169 21.87 17.59 15.54
CA GLY A 169 22.83 16.58 15.10
C GLY A 169 22.34 15.66 13.98
N TRP A 170 21.29 16.04 13.24
CA TRP A 170 20.73 15.21 12.17
C TRP A 170 21.54 15.29 10.88
N ASN A 171 22.03 14.15 10.41
CA ASN A 171 22.67 14.00 9.09
C ASN A 171 21.67 13.56 8.02
N LEU A 172 20.64 12.79 8.39
CA LEU A 172 19.56 12.39 7.51
C LEU A 172 18.60 13.57 7.29
N VAL A 173 18.42 13.98 6.04
CA VAL A 173 17.69 15.21 5.69
C VAL A 173 16.82 15.01 4.46
N LYS A 174 15.68 15.71 4.41
CA LYS A 174 14.84 15.83 3.21
C LYS A 174 15.17 17.12 2.47
N LEU A 175 15.78 17.00 1.30
CA LEU A 175 16.02 18.13 0.40
C LEU A 175 14.77 18.39 -0.45
N GLU A 176 14.28 19.62 -0.40
CA GLU A 176 13.11 20.11 -1.14
C GLU A 176 13.38 21.55 -1.60
N VAL A 177 13.58 21.76 -2.90
CA VAL A 177 13.76 23.10 -3.49
C VAL A 177 12.66 23.34 -4.52
N LEU A 178 11.82 24.35 -4.28
CA LEU A 178 10.62 24.61 -5.06
C LEU A 178 10.87 25.65 -6.16
N GLY A 179 10.17 25.54 -7.28
CA GLY A 179 10.25 26.48 -8.41
C GLY A 179 9.43 27.74 -8.19
N ASP A 180 8.22 27.61 -7.65
CA ASP A 180 7.33 28.74 -7.38
C ASP A 180 6.30 28.41 -6.29
N GLN A 181 5.73 29.47 -5.69
CA GLN A 181 4.78 29.35 -4.58
C GLN A 181 3.40 28.81 -4.99
N LYS A 182 3.03 28.89 -6.27
CA LYS A 182 1.71 28.52 -6.77
C LYS A 182 1.64 27.01 -7.05
N THR A 183 2.64 26.47 -7.73
CA THR A 183 2.67 25.05 -8.11
C THR A 183 3.31 24.18 -7.04
N LEU A 184 4.29 24.75 -6.31
CA LEU A 184 5.17 24.00 -5.41
C LEU A 184 5.84 22.81 -6.12
N TYR A 185 6.05 22.91 -7.44
CA TYR A 185 6.78 21.93 -8.22
C TYR A 185 8.28 22.06 -7.96
N PRO A 186 9.08 20.99 -7.95
CA PRO A 186 10.50 21.08 -7.67
C PRO A 186 11.27 21.84 -8.75
N ASN A 187 12.21 22.70 -8.32
CA ASN A 187 13.18 23.34 -9.20
C ASN A 187 14.40 22.44 -9.36
N MET A 188 14.36 21.53 -10.33
CA MET A 188 15.37 20.49 -10.45
C MET A 188 16.82 21.00 -10.62
N PRO A 189 17.12 22.06 -11.39
CA PRO A 189 18.46 22.65 -11.40
C PRO A 189 19.00 23.04 -10.02
N GLU A 190 18.18 23.70 -9.19
CA GLU A 190 18.58 24.09 -7.83
C GLU A 190 18.64 22.87 -6.90
N THR A 191 17.75 21.89 -7.07
CA THR A 191 17.77 20.62 -6.32
C THR A 191 19.06 19.85 -6.56
N LEU A 192 19.48 19.67 -7.82
CA LEU A 192 20.72 18.99 -8.18
C LEU A 192 21.95 19.70 -7.59
N LYS A 193 21.99 21.02 -7.71
CA LYS A 193 23.07 21.86 -7.13
C LYS A 193 23.15 21.69 -5.61
N ALA A 194 22.02 21.75 -4.90
CA ALA A 194 21.98 21.59 -3.45
C ALA A 194 22.39 20.18 -3.01
N ALA A 195 21.87 19.14 -3.70
CA ALA A 195 22.18 17.75 -3.40
C ALA A 195 23.69 17.48 -3.48
N GLU A 196 24.33 17.91 -4.56
CA GLU A 196 25.78 17.71 -4.76
C GLU A 196 26.60 18.29 -3.58
N ILE A 197 26.27 19.49 -3.12
CA ILE A 197 27.00 20.16 -2.03
C ILE A 197 26.71 19.49 -0.69
N LEU A 198 25.45 19.17 -0.41
CA LEU A 198 25.05 18.53 0.85
C LEU A 198 25.70 17.15 1.01
N ILE A 199 25.76 16.36 -0.06
CA ILE A 199 26.43 15.05 -0.05
C ILE A 199 27.93 15.21 0.25
N LYS A 200 28.61 16.20 -0.37
CA LYS A 200 30.03 16.51 -0.08
C LYS A 200 30.23 16.94 1.38
N GLU A 201 29.21 17.51 2.01
CA GLU A 201 29.19 17.89 3.44
C GLU A 201 28.76 16.75 4.38
N GLY A 202 28.63 15.52 3.86
CA GLY A 202 28.31 14.33 4.63
C GLY A 202 26.85 14.26 5.11
N PHE A 203 25.91 14.92 4.43
CA PHE A 203 24.49 14.69 4.66
C PHE A 203 24.05 13.38 3.98
N ASP A 204 23.18 12.63 4.67
CA ASP A 204 22.40 11.55 4.07
C ASP A 204 21.14 12.16 3.44
N VAL A 205 21.21 12.47 2.15
CA VAL A 205 20.15 13.24 1.46
C VAL A 205 19.05 12.33 0.92
N MET A 206 17.83 12.48 1.44
CA MET A 206 16.60 12.02 0.80
C MET A 206 16.04 13.19 -0.03
N VAL A 207 15.88 13.03 -1.34
CA VAL A 207 15.59 14.18 -2.22
C VAL A 207 14.19 14.16 -2.81
N TYR A 208 13.41 15.22 -2.56
CA TYR A 208 12.15 15.48 -3.27
C TYR A 208 12.45 15.96 -4.69
N CYS A 209 11.87 15.30 -5.69
CA CYS A 209 12.14 15.56 -7.09
C CYS A 209 10.90 15.41 -7.98
N SER A 210 11.03 15.80 -9.24
CA SER A 210 10.04 15.47 -10.27
C SER A 210 9.99 13.96 -10.51
N ASP A 211 8.98 13.51 -11.26
CA ASP A 211 8.86 12.16 -11.79
C ASP A 211 9.72 11.95 -13.05
N ASP A 212 10.85 12.65 -13.20
CA ASP A 212 11.76 12.47 -14.33
C ASP A 212 12.77 11.34 -14.02
N PRO A 213 12.73 10.20 -14.75
CA PRO A 213 13.61 9.07 -14.46
C PRO A 213 15.10 9.37 -14.69
N ILE A 214 15.43 10.30 -15.60
CA ILE A 214 16.83 10.66 -15.88
C ILE A 214 17.38 11.47 -14.71
N GLN A 215 16.62 12.47 -14.25
CA GLN A 215 17.07 13.32 -13.14
C GLN A 215 17.06 12.58 -11.80
N ALA A 216 16.12 11.67 -11.59
CA ALA A 216 16.14 10.74 -10.47
C ALA A 216 17.43 9.92 -10.43
N LYS A 217 17.86 9.39 -11.59
CA LYS A 217 19.11 8.64 -11.71
C LYS A 217 20.34 9.52 -11.45
N MET A 218 20.35 10.76 -11.94
CA MET A 218 21.43 11.70 -11.64
C MET A 218 21.57 11.97 -10.13
N LEU A 219 20.46 12.13 -9.41
CA LEU A 219 20.45 12.34 -7.96
C LEU A 219 20.97 11.12 -7.20
N GLU A 220 20.59 9.91 -7.64
CA GLU A 220 21.13 8.66 -7.09
C GLU A 220 22.64 8.56 -7.32
N ASP A 221 23.11 8.78 -8.55
CA ASP A 221 24.53 8.65 -8.92
C ASP A 221 25.44 9.65 -8.18
N MET A 222 24.88 10.80 -7.77
CA MET A 222 25.57 11.77 -6.91
C MET A 222 25.76 11.27 -5.46
N GLY A 223 24.91 10.35 -5.00
CA GLY A 223 24.96 9.78 -3.64
C GLY A 223 23.74 10.10 -2.76
N CYS A 224 22.59 10.52 -3.31
CA CYS A 224 21.37 10.61 -2.52
C CYS A 224 20.98 9.23 -1.98
N VAL A 225 20.66 9.15 -0.68
CA VAL A 225 20.36 7.87 0.00
C VAL A 225 18.93 7.38 -0.26
N ALA A 226 18.06 8.25 -0.79
CA ALA A 226 16.72 7.89 -1.27
C ALA A 226 16.22 8.92 -2.30
N ILE A 227 15.44 8.45 -3.27
CA ILE A 227 14.78 9.30 -4.28
C ILE A 227 13.30 9.41 -3.94
N MET A 228 12.77 10.63 -3.92
CA MET A 228 11.40 10.89 -3.54
C MET A 228 10.63 11.62 -4.65
N PRO A 229 10.24 10.92 -5.73
CA PRO A 229 9.49 11.54 -6.82
C PRO A 229 8.09 11.92 -6.36
N LEU A 230 7.60 13.05 -6.87
CA LEU A 230 6.22 13.47 -6.63
C LEU A 230 5.20 12.53 -7.27
N GLY A 231 4.13 12.20 -6.54
CA GLY A 231 2.96 11.57 -7.15
C GLY A 231 2.18 12.57 -8.00
N SER A 232 2.01 13.78 -7.46
CA SER A 232 1.44 14.98 -8.09
C SER A 232 1.74 16.20 -7.22
N LEU A 233 1.19 17.38 -7.54
CA LEU A 233 1.53 18.63 -6.85
C LEU A 233 1.27 18.58 -5.33
N ILE A 234 2.12 19.25 -4.56
CA ILE A 234 2.05 19.28 -3.10
C ILE A 234 0.68 19.77 -2.63
N GLY A 235 -0.01 18.93 -1.84
CA GLY A 235 -1.31 19.26 -1.26
C GLY A 235 -2.48 19.26 -2.25
N SER A 236 -2.28 18.82 -3.50
CA SER A 236 -3.35 18.73 -4.48
C SER A 236 -4.31 17.56 -4.25
N GLY A 237 -3.81 16.44 -3.72
CA GLY A 237 -4.58 15.23 -3.50
C GLY A 237 -5.02 14.54 -4.80
N MET A 238 -4.27 14.70 -5.90
CA MET A 238 -4.58 14.09 -7.19
C MET A 238 -4.02 12.66 -7.35
N GLY A 239 -3.31 12.15 -6.34
CA GLY A 239 -2.70 10.83 -6.39
C GLY A 239 -1.48 10.80 -7.30
N ILE A 240 -1.24 9.65 -7.93
CA ILE A 240 -0.13 9.40 -8.86
C ILE A 240 -0.64 9.65 -10.29
N ILE A 241 -0.22 10.76 -10.90
CA ILE A 241 -0.65 11.13 -12.26
C ILE A 241 0.11 10.39 -13.36
N ASN A 242 1.35 9.98 -13.07
CA ASN A 242 2.24 9.35 -14.03
C ASN A 242 2.85 8.05 -13.48
N PRO A 243 2.05 6.98 -13.35
CA PRO A 243 2.51 5.73 -12.75
C PRO A 243 3.62 5.06 -13.57
N VAL A 244 3.70 5.33 -14.88
CA VAL A 244 4.75 4.79 -15.76
C VAL A 244 6.12 5.33 -15.33
N ASN A 245 6.24 6.64 -15.13
CA ASN A 245 7.52 7.21 -14.70
C ASN A 245 7.92 6.78 -13.29
N ILE A 246 6.97 6.67 -12.36
CA ILE A 246 7.26 6.15 -11.01
C ILE A 246 7.80 4.72 -11.07
N ALA A 247 7.18 3.85 -11.88
CA ALA A 247 7.68 2.49 -12.08
C ALA A 247 9.09 2.48 -12.71
N LEU A 248 9.34 3.31 -13.73
CA LEU A 248 10.67 3.43 -14.34
C LEU A 248 11.74 3.93 -13.36
N ILE A 249 11.41 4.87 -12.48
CA ILE A 249 12.32 5.32 -11.42
C ILE A 249 12.62 4.15 -10.48
N LYS A 250 11.59 3.42 -10.04
CA LYS A 250 11.76 2.31 -9.11
C LYS A 250 12.55 1.14 -9.70
N GLU A 251 12.32 0.80 -10.97
CA GLU A 251 13.04 -0.28 -11.67
C GLU A 251 14.54 0.04 -11.85
N ASN A 252 14.88 1.33 -12.05
CA ASN A 252 16.26 1.76 -12.29
C ASN A 252 17.05 2.07 -11.01
N ALA A 253 16.38 2.41 -9.91
CA ALA A 253 17.02 2.83 -8.68
C ALA A 253 17.51 1.64 -7.84
N SER A 254 18.74 1.76 -7.32
CA SER A 254 19.33 0.86 -6.32
C SER A 254 19.13 1.36 -4.88
N VAL A 255 18.83 2.65 -4.72
CA VAL A 255 18.42 3.25 -3.45
C VAL A 255 16.90 3.23 -3.29
N PRO A 256 16.36 3.37 -2.07
CA PRO A 256 14.93 3.40 -1.87
C PRO A 256 14.23 4.54 -2.62
N VAL A 257 13.04 4.23 -3.16
CA VAL A 257 12.16 5.16 -3.87
C VAL A 257 10.87 5.34 -3.09
N LEU A 258 10.55 6.57 -2.70
CA LEU A 258 9.35 6.89 -1.94
C LEU A 258 8.48 7.88 -2.71
N VAL A 259 7.20 7.57 -2.93
CA VAL A 259 6.30 8.61 -3.47
C VAL A 259 6.09 9.68 -2.40
N ASP A 260 6.45 10.92 -2.71
CA ASP A 260 6.33 12.06 -1.80
C ASP A 260 5.37 13.10 -2.35
N ALA A 261 4.37 13.47 -1.55
CA ALA A 261 3.32 14.41 -1.92
C ALA A 261 2.40 13.91 -3.06
N GLY A 262 1.37 14.72 -3.36
CA GLY A 262 0.33 14.39 -4.34
C GLY A 262 -0.74 13.41 -3.88
N VAL A 263 -0.38 12.43 -3.04
CA VAL A 263 -1.34 11.50 -2.40
C VAL A 263 -2.43 12.28 -1.65
N GLY A 264 -3.68 11.87 -1.84
CA GLY A 264 -4.89 12.40 -1.21
C GLY A 264 -5.69 11.35 -0.42
N THR A 265 -5.62 10.06 -0.77
CA THR A 265 -6.36 9.01 -0.06
C THR A 265 -5.64 7.65 -0.01
N ALA A 266 -6.19 6.73 0.79
CA ALA A 266 -5.66 5.39 1.03
C ALA A 266 -5.36 4.61 -0.26
N SER A 267 -6.28 4.58 -1.23
CA SER A 267 -6.07 3.81 -2.47
C SER A 267 -4.83 4.25 -3.25
N GLU A 268 -4.45 5.51 -3.18
CA GLU A 268 -3.28 6.05 -3.88
C GLU A 268 -1.98 5.71 -3.15
N ALA A 269 -2.00 5.67 -1.82
CA ALA A 269 -0.89 5.16 -1.02
C ALA A 269 -0.68 3.67 -1.27
N SER A 270 -1.76 2.87 -1.32
CA SER A 270 -1.69 1.46 -1.73
C SER A 270 -1.13 1.32 -3.14
N TYR A 271 -1.59 2.14 -4.08
CA TYR A 271 -1.13 2.08 -5.46
C TYR A 271 0.36 2.40 -5.60
N ALA A 272 0.89 3.35 -4.84
CA ALA A 272 2.33 3.62 -4.78
C ALA A 272 3.13 2.35 -4.41
N MET A 273 2.68 1.63 -3.38
CA MET A 273 3.33 0.40 -2.93
C MET A 273 3.15 -0.75 -3.92
N GLU A 274 1.99 -0.86 -4.58
CA GLU A 274 1.75 -1.84 -5.66
C GLU A 274 2.66 -1.62 -6.87
N LEU A 275 3.11 -0.39 -7.13
CA LEU A 275 4.12 -0.06 -8.15
C LEU A 275 5.54 -0.47 -7.73
N GLY A 276 5.72 -0.95 -6.49
CA GLY A 276 7.01 -1.40 -5.96
C GLY A 276 7.80 -0.34 -5.20
N CYS A 277 7.21 0.83 -4.93
CA CYS A 277 7.87 1.86 -4.11
C CYS A 277 8.21 1.30 -2.71
N ASP A 278 9.29 1.80 -2.12
CA ASP A 278 9.77 1.35 -0.81
C ASP A 278 9.04 2.03 0.34
N GLY A 279 8.37 3.15 0.06
CA GLY A 279 7.51 3.85 1.02
C GLY A 279 6.73 4.99 0.40
N VAL A 280 5.97 5.67 1.27
CA VAL A 280 5.19 6.86 0.91
C VAL A 280 5.40 7.92 1.98
N LEU A 281 5.62 9.16 1.54
CA LEU A 281 5.70 10.33 2.42
C LEU A 281 4.50 11.23 2.16
N MET A 282 3.73 11.53 3.20
CA MET A 282 2.58 12.42 3.09
C MET A 282 2.38 13.33 4.30
N ASN A 283 1.68 14.44 4.09
CA ASN A 283 1.29 15.38 5.14
C ASN A 283 -0.15 15.82 4.95
N THR A 284 -0.42 16.55 3.86
CA THR A 284 -1.72 17.23 3.66
C THR A 284 -2.90 16.27 3.59
N ALA A 285 -2.72 15.05 3.06
CA ALA A 285 -3.78 14.04 3.01
C ALA A 285 -4.30 13.66 4.40
N ILE A 286 -3.40 13.57 5.39
CA ILE A 286 -3.73 13.25 6.78
C ILE A 286 -4.20 14.52 7.50
N ALA A 287 -3.33 15.53 7.56
CA ALA A 287 -3.58 16.75 8.33
C ALA A 287 -4.80 17.55 7.84
N GLY A 288 -5.10 17.50 6.54
CA GLY A 288 -6.25 18.19 5.93
C GLY A 288 -7.54 17.36 5.90
N ALA A 289 -7.54 16.13 6.42
CA ALA A 289 -8.74 15.31 6.48
C ALA A 289 -9.73 15.85 7.52
N LYS A 290 -11.03 15.53 7.36
CA LYS A 290 -12.05 15.84 8.39
C LYS A 290 -11.78 15.16 9.74
N ASP A 291 -11.13 13.99 9.70
CA ASP A 291 -10.70 13.21 10.86
C ASP A 291 -9.24 12.75 10.61
N PRO A 292 -8.23 13.58 10.97
CA PRO A 292 -6.82 13.29 10.70
C PRO A 292 -6.34 11.99 11.33
N ILE A 293 -6.81 11.68 12.54
CA ILE A 293 -6.43 10.47 13.29
C ILE A 293 -6.93 9.22 12.56
N ARG A 294 -8.19 9.21 12.12
CA ARG A 294 -8.72 8.11 11.30
C ARG A 294 -8.03 8.00 9.95
N MET A 295 -7.70 9.13 9.32
CA MET A 295 -6.98 9.12 8.05
C MET A 295 -5.56 8.56 8.21
N ALA A 296 -4.86 8.89 9.29
CA ALA A 296 -3.55 8.32 9.61
C ALA A 296 -3.61 6.78 9.70
N ARG A 297 -4.60 6.25 10.42
CA ARG A 297 -4.85 4.79 10.49
C ARG A 297 -5.17 4.19 9.12
N ALA A 298 -5.98 4.86 8.31
CA ALA A 298 -6.31 4.40 6.96
C ALA A 298 -5.07 4.32 6.07
N MET A 299 -4.20 5.34 6.10
CA MET A 299 -2.96 5.39 5.33
C MET A 299 -1.96 4.31 5.78
N LYS A 300 -1.87 4.05 7.08
CA LYS A 300 -1.08 2.92 7.63
C LYS A 300 -1.48 1.60 6.98
N HIS A 301 -2.77 1.27 7.02
CA HIS A 301 -3.27 0.03 6.44
C HIS A 301 -3.12 0.01 4.91
N ALA A 302 -3.27 1.16 4.26
CA ALA A 302 -3.10 1.27 2.81
C ALA A 302 -1.68 0.92 2.36
N VAL A 303 -0.67 1.45 3.04
CA VAL A 303 0.74 1.17 2.74
C VAL A 303 1.06 -0.30 3.00
N ILE A 304 0.57 -0.87 4.12
CA ILE A 304 0.73 -2.30 4.42
C ILE A 304 0.08 -3.15 3.33
N ALA A 305 -1.20 -2.89 3.02
CA ALA A 305 -1.95 -3.67 2.04
C ALA A 305 -1.32 -3.61 0.64
N GLY A 306 -0.85 -2.43 0.21
CA GLY A 306 -0.18 -2.29 -1.07
C GLY A 306 1.17 -3.00 -1.12
N ARG A 307 1.94 -3.01 -0.01
CA ARG A 307 3.21 -3.76 0.06
C ARG A 307 2.97 -5.26 0.03
N GLU A 308 2.00 -5.76 0.79
CA GLU A 308 1.59 -7.17 0.77
C GLU A 308 1.14 -7.59 -0.63
N ALA A 309 0.35 -6.75 -1.32
CA ALA A 309 -0.09 -7.02 -2.69
C ALA A 309 1.07 -7.05 -3.70
N PHE A 310 2.08 -6.19 -3.52
CA PHE A 310 3.31 -6.22 -4.32
C PHE A 310 4.09 -7.52 -4.11
N LEU A 311 4.33 -7.91 -2.85
CA LEU A 311 5.07 -9.14 -2.51
C LEU A 311 4.32 -10.41 -2.92
N ALA A 312 2.99 -10.40 -2.83
CA ALA A 312 2.15 -11.54 -3.21
C ALA A 312 2.14 -11.81 -4.72
N GLY A 313 2.50 -10.82 -5.55
CA GLY A 313 2.45 -10.94 -7.01
C GLY A 313 1.02 -11.01 -7.53
N ARG A 314 0.41 -9.85 -7.80
CA ARG A 314 -0.96 -9.78 -8.32
C ARG A 314 -1.16 -10.59 -9.61
N MET A 315 -2.40 -11.06 -9.83
CA MET A 315 -2.77 -11.69 -11.10
C MET A 315 -2.59 -10.72 -12.30
N PRO A 316 -2.23 -11.24 -13.49
CA PRO A 316 -2.07 -10.41 -14.69
C PRO A 316 -3.40 -9.79 -15.11
N ARG A 317 -3.34 -8.59 -15.69
CA ARG A 317 -4.51 -7.95 -16.30
C ARG A 317 -4.81 -8.64 -17.63
N LYS A 318 -6.00 -9.23 -17.76
CA LYS A 318 -6.51 -9.79 -19.02
C LYS A 318 -7.47 -8.79 -19.68
N ARG A 319 -7.54 -8.79 -21.01
CA ARG A 319 -8.46 -7.93 -21.78
C ARG A 319 -9.89 -8.46 -21.80
N TYR A 320 -10.06 -9.77 -21.68
CA TYR A 320 -11.35 -10.46 -21.73
C TYR A 320 -11.53 -11.35 -20.51
N ALA A 321 -12.78 -11.71 -20.22
CA ALA A 321 -13.11 -12.63 -19.15
C ALA A 321 -12.53 -14.02 -19.42
N ASP A 322 -12.06 -14.66 -18.36
CA ASP A 322 -11.64 -16.05 -18.34
C ASP A 322 -12.39 -16.73 -17.19
N PRO A 323 -13.15 -17.81 -17.43
CA PRO A 323 -13.96 -18.44 -16.39
C PRO A 323 -13.11 -18.84 -15.18
N SER A 324 -13.44 -18.32 -14.00
CA SER A 324 -12.77 -18.68 -12.75
C SER A 324 -13.13 -20.09 -12.27
N SER A 325 -14.20 -20.67 -12.83
CA SER A 325 -14.74 -21.96 -12.47
C SER A 325 -14.48 -22.96 -13.61
N PRO A 326 -14.11 -24.22 -13.30
CA PRO A 326 -14.00 -25.27 -14.30
C PRO A 326 -15.29 -25.39 -15.13
N LEU A 327 -15.15 -25.54 -16.45
CA LEU A 327 -16.29 -25.74 -17.36
C LEU A 327 -16.93 -27.14 -17.20
N ALA A 328 -16.24 -28.07 -16.55
CA ALA A 328 -16.76 -29.39 -16.23
C ALA A 328 -17.72 -29.30 -15.02
N GLY A 329 -18.96 -29.80 -15.19
CA GLY A 329 -19.98 -29.82 -14.13
C GLY A 329 -20.89 -28.60 -14.08
N ILE A 330 -21.01 -27.84 -15.17
CA ILE A 330 -22.04 -26.79 -15.32
C ILE A 330 -23.37 -27.47 -15.70
N ILE A 331 -24.46 -27.07 -15.03
CA ILE A 331 -25.85 -27.52 -15.25
C ILE A 331 -26.46 -26.74 -16.41
#